data_AF-A0A376TPB7-F1
#
_entry.id   AF-A0A376TPB7-F1
#
_cell.length_a   1.000
_cell.length_b   1.000
_cell.length_c   1.000
_cell.angle_alpha   90.00
_cell.angle_beta   90.00
_cell.angle_gamma   90.00
#
_symmetry.space_group_name_H-M   'P 1'
#
loop_
_entity.id
_entity.type
_entity.pdbx_description
1 polymer ?
#
loop_
_entity_poly.entity_id
_entity_poly.type
_entity_poly.pdbx_seq_one_letter_code
_entity_poly.pdbx_strand_id
1 'polypeptide(L)'
;MVAKDYIDESTGELICAANMELSLDLLAKLSQSGHKRIETLFTNDLDHGPYISETLRVDPTNDRLSALVEIYRMMRPGEPPTREAAESLFENLFFSEDRYDLSCGWSYEVQPFSAARRNRRFRYPEQRRHH
;
A
#
# COMPACT_ATOMS: atom_id res chain seq x y z
N MET A 1 5.05 16.03 6.73
CA MET A 1 5.99 15.16 5.98
C MET A 1 5.73 15.28 4.49
N VAL A 2 6.73 15.03 3.65
CA VAL A 2 6.61 15.12 2.20
C VAL A 2 5.82 13.93 1.65
N ALA A 3 4.89 14.16 0.73
CA ALA A 3 4.01 13.12 0.21
C ALA A 3 4.64 12.28 -0.93
N LYS A 4 5.70 12.77 -1.56
CA LYS A 4 6.35 12.15 -2.72
C LYS A 4 7.83 12.50 -2.78
N ASP A 5 8.57 11.79 -3.63
CA ASP A 5 9.97 12.09 -3.91
C ASP A 5 10.10 13.41 -4.68
N TYR A 6 11.08 14.21 -4.30
CA TYR A 6 11.47 15.42 -5.02
C TYR A 6 12.91 15.31 -5.49
N ILE A 7 13.11 15.49 -6.78
CA ILE A 7 14.42 15.51 -7.43
C ILE A 7 14.74 16.92 -7.91
N ASP A 8 16.02 17.25 -7.98
CA ASP A 8 16.49 18.43 -8.68
C ASP A 8 16.54 18.12 -10.18
N GLU A 9 15.73 18.79 -10.99
CA GLU A 9 15.67 18.56 -12.43
C GLU A 9 16.97 18.95 -13.16
N SER A 10 17.82 19.79 -12.54
CA SER A 10 19.07 20.25 -13.15
C SER A 10 20.23 19.27 -12.96
N THR A 11 20.30 18.63 -11.80
CA THR A 11 21.38 17.67 -11.43
C THR A 11 20.93 16.21 -11.53
N GLY A 12 19.62 15.96 -11.44
CA GLY A 12 19.05 14.62 -11.32
C GLY A 12 19.16 14.01 -9.92
N GLU A 13 19.64 14.76 -8.93
CA GLU A 13 19.83 14.27 -7.57
C GLU A 13 18.52 14.31 -6.76
N LEU A 14 18.35 13.33 -5.86
CA LEU A 14 17.23 13.28 -4.94
C LEU A 14 17.40 14.32 -3.82
N ILE A 15 16.46 15.25 -3.70
CA ILE A 15 16.45 16.28 -2.66
C ILE A 15 15.86 15.72 -1.36
N CYS A 16 14.69 15.08 -1.47
CA CYS A 16 14.05 14.39 -0.36
C CYS A 16 13.17 13.24 -0.85
N ALA A 17 13.09 12.18 -0.04
CA ALA A 17 12.25 11.03 -0.29
C ALA A 17 10.82 11.24 0.27
N ALA A 18 9.86 10.48 -0.24
CA ALA A 18 8.53 10.36 0.30
C ALA A 18 8.58 9.99 1.79
N ASN A 19 7.62 10.48 2.56
CA ASN A 19 7.50 10.28 4.01
C ASN A 19 8.60 10.95 4.87
N MET A 20 9.53 11.71 4.27
CA MET A 20 10.55 12.46 5.00
C MET A 20 9.97 13.70 5.70
N GLU A 21 10.54 14.08 6.85
CA GLU A 21 10.19 15.34 7.52
C GLU A 21 10.72 16.55 6.75
N LEU A 22 9.93 17.62 6.74
CA LEU A 22 10.33 18.88 6.15
C LEU A 22 11.14 19.68 7.18
N SER A 23 12.40 19.93 6.87
CA SER A 23 13.25 20.89 7.59
C SER A 23 13.40 22.19 6.79
N LEU A 24 13.81 23.28 7.47
CA LEU A 24 14.09 24.56 6.80
C LEU A 24 15.15 24.42 5.70
N ASP A 25 16.15 23.56 5.92
CA ASP A 25 17.21 23.30 4.94
C ASP A 25 16.66 22.60 3.69
N LEU A 26 15.77 21.62 3.86
CA LEU A 26 15.11 20.95 2.74
C LEU A 26 14.20 21.91 1.97
N LEU A 27 13.47 22.78 2.68
CA LEU A 27 12.64 23.81 2.05
C LEU A 27 13.49 24.80 1.23
N ALA A 28 14.66 25.20 1.74
CA ALA A 28 15.59 26.05 1.00
C ALA A 28 16.10 25.35 -0.28
N LYS A 29 16.48 24.07 -0.19
CA LYS A 29 16.89 23.27 -1.36
C LYS A 29 15.78 23.13 -2.40
N LEU A 30 14.57 22.79 -1.96
CA LEU A 30 13.39 22.68 -2.84
C LEU A 30 13.05 24.01 -3.52
N SER A 31 13.18 25.13 -2.79
CA SER A 31 12.97 26.46 -3.37
C SER A 31 14.06 26.82 -4.38
N GLN A 32 15.32 26.46 -4.11
CA GLN A 32 16.46 26.72 -5.00
C GLN A 32 16.39 25.88 -6.28
N SER A 33 15.91 24.64 -6.19
CA SER A 33 15.69 23.77 -7.35
C SER A 33 14.44 24.16 -8.17
N GLY A 34 13.75 25.24 -7.80
CA GLY A 34 12.63 25.79 -8.56
C GLY A 34 11.26 25.14 -8.28
N HIS A 35 11.14 24.28 -7.28
CA HIS A 35 9.86 23.65 -6.93
C HIS A 35 8.89 24.67 -6.32
N LYS A 36 7.81 24.98 -7.05
CA LYS A 36 6.77 25.93 -6.61
C LYS A 36 5.65 25.28 -5.79
N ARG A 37 5.57 23.95 -5.79
CA ARG A 37 4.51 23.18 -5.15
C ARG A 37 5.10 21.99 -4.41
N ILE A 38 4.79 21.92 -3.12
CA ILE A 38 5.21 20.84 -2.25
C ILE A 38 3.95 20.13 -1.74
N GLU A 39 3.82 18.84 -2.04
CA GLU A 39 2.75 18.00 -1.56
C GLU A 39 3.15 17.40 -0.21
N THR A 40 2.26 17.49 0.77
CA THR A 40 2.53 17.05 2.14
C THR A 40 1.41 16.14 2.64
N LEU A 41 1.78 15.24 3.55
CA LEU A 41 0.82 14.40 4.26
C LEU A 41 0.03 15.27 5.24
N PHE A 42 -1.29 15.30 5.07
CA PHE A 42 -2.18 15.90 6.06
C PHE A 42 -2.37 14.92 7.21
N THR A 43 -1.88 15.29 8.39
CA THR A 43 -1.99 14.49 9.60
C THR A 43 -2.42 15.38 10.76
N ASN A 44 -3.28 14.86 11.64
CA ASN A 44 -3.78 15.55 12.82
C ASN A 44 -4.02 14.53 13.97
N ASP A 45 -4.29 15.05 15.17
CA ASP A 45 -4.44 14.22 16.38
C ASP A 45 -5.88 13.74 16.63
N LEU A 46 -6.82 13.95 15.70
CA LEU A 46 -8.24 13.66 15.89
C LEU A 46 -8.72 12.51 15.00
N ASP A 47 -8.69 12.71 13.69
CA ASP A 47 -9.28 11.82 12.69
C ASP A 47 -8.29 11.39 11.59
N HIS A 48 -7.15 12.06 11.50
CA HIS A 48 -6.11 11.81 10.50
C HIS A 48 -4.74 11.56 11.14
N GLY A 49 -4.67 10.60 12.06
CA GLY A 49 -3.41 10.21 12.70
C GLY A 49 -2.36 9.73 11.67
N PRO A 50 -1.06 9.91 11.95
CA PRO A 50 0.01 9.62 10.99
C PRO A 50 0.36 8.11 10.91
N TYR A 51 -0.62 7.22 11.10
CA TYR A 51 -0.38 5.77 11.29
C TYR A 51 0.45 5.10 10.20
N ILE A 52 0.13 5.37 8.93
CA ILE A 52 0.87 4.82 7.79
C ILE A 52 2.27 5.42 7.70
N SER A 53 2.40 6.70 8.03
CA SER A 53 3.68 7.39 8.01
C SER A 53 4.66 6.81 9.04
N GLU A 54 4.20 6.62 10.27
CA GLU A 54 4.96 6.00 11.35
C GLU A 54 5.28 4.52 11.07
N THR A 55 4.34 3.79 10.45
CA THR A 55 4.57 2.40 10.04
C THR A 55 5.68 2.30 9.00
N LEU A 56 5.66 3.16 7.97
CA LEU A 56 6.70 3.21 6.93
C LEU A 56 8.07 3.61 7.48
N ARG A 57 8.14 4.38 8.59
CA ARG A 57 9.42 4.74 9.21
C ARG A 57 10.15 3.56 9.86
N VAL A 58 9.40 2.58 10.36
CA VAL A 58 9.96 1.39 11.01
C VAL A 58 10.03 0.19 10.08
N ASP A 59 9.43 0.28 8.89
CA ASP A 59 9.53 -0.75 7.85
C ASP A 59 10.96 -0.82 7.30
N PRO A 60 11.64 -1.97 7.41
CA PRO A 60 12.99 -2.13 6.87
C PRO A 60 13.01 -2.31 5.34
N THR A 61 11.85 -2.49 4.70
CA THR A 61 11.73 -2.80 3.27
C THR A 61 11.53 -1.55 2.43
N ASN A 62 12.15 -1.50 1.25
CA ASN A 62 12.20 -0.30 0.41
C ASN A 62 11.69 -0.54 -1.01
N ASP A 63 11.42 -1.79 -1.36
CA ASP A 63 11.02 -2.19 -2.70
C ASP A 63 10.23 -3.50 -2.62
N ARG A 64 9.55 -3.85 -3.73
CA ARG A 64 8.70 -5.05 -3.78
C ARG A 64 9.49 -6.33 -3.45
N LEU A 65 10.73 -6.45 -3.92
CA LEU A 65 11.52 -7.67 -3.70
C LEU A 65 11.94 -7.77 -2.23
N SER A 66 12.41 -6.68 -1.61
CA SER A 66 12.74 -6.70 -0.18
C SER A 66 11.52 -7.01 0.68
N ALA A 67 10.33 -6.49 0.35
CA ALA A 67 9.07 -6.83 1.01
C ALA A 67 8.73 -8.32 0.88
N LEU A 68 8.79 -8.88 -0.34
CA LEU A 68 8.50 -10.30 -0.58
C LEU A 68 9.50 -11.22 0.15
N VAL A 69 10.77 -10.85 0.19
CA VAL A 69 11.81 -11.58 0.91
C VAL A 69 11.53 -11.61 2.41
N GLU A 70 11.07 -10.50 3.00
CA GLU A 70 10.76 -10.44 4.42
C GLU A 70 9.52 -11.29 4.77
N ILE A 71 8.50 -11.27 3.91
CA ILE A 71 7.34 -12.17 4.02
C ILE A 71 7.79 -13.64 3.95
N TYR A 72 8.67 -13.98 3.02
CA TYR A 72 9.21 -15.33 2.89
C TYR A 72 9.93 -15.78 4.16
N ARG A 73 10.80 -14.93 4.73
CA ARG A 73 11.56 -15.22 5.95
C ARG A 73 10.66 -15.47 7.16
N MET A 74 9.58 -14.70 7.30
CA MET A 74 8.62 -14.90 8.40
C MET A 74 7.86 -16.23 8.27
N MET A 75 7.48 -16.62 7.05
CA MET A 75 6.74 -17.85 6.80
C MET A 75 7.63 -19.11 6.84
N ARG A 76 8.91 -18.98 6.44
CA ARG A 76 9.87 -20.09 6.36
C ARG A 76 11.22 -19.69 6.98
N PRO A 77 11.30 -19.61 8.33
CA PRO A 77 12.53 -19.23 9.00
C PRO A 77 13.61 -20.28 8.75
N GLY A 78 14.72 -19.88 8.13
CA GLY A 78 15.90 -20.72 7.92
C GLY A 78 16.12 -21.22 6.48
N GLU A 79 15.16 -21.06 5.58
CA GLU A 79 15.39 -21.30 4.15
C GLU A 79 15.91 -20.01 3.47
N PRO A 80 16.98 -20.07 2.66
CA PRO A 80 17.45 -18.91 1.93
C PRO A 80 16.40 -18.47 0.89
N PRO A 81 15.92 -17.21 0.95
CA PRO A 81 14.93 -16.73 -0.01
C PRO A 81 15.56 -16.55 -1.39
N THR A 82 14.94 -17.10 -2.43
CA THR A 82 15.17 -16.69 -3.81
C THR A 82 14.03 -15.80 -4.28
N ARG A 83 14.26 -14.97 -5.30
CA ARG A 83 13.24 -14.08 -5.86
C ARG A 83 12.00 -14.87 -6.28
N GLU A 84 12.21 -15.95 -7.02
CA GLU A 84 11.16 -16.76 -7.61
C GLU A 84 10.36 -17.49 -6.52
N ALA A 85 11.03 -17.97 -5.47
CA ALA A 85 10.36 -18.63 -4.35
C ALA A 85 9.53 -17.67 -3.52
N ALA A 86 10.03 -16.45 -3.26
CA ALA A 86 9.31 -15.41 -2.54
C ALA A 86 8.07 -14.93 -3.31
N GLU A 87 8.19 -14.69 -4.63
CA GLU A 87 7.06 -14.34 -5.49
C GLU A 87 6.02 -15.47 -5.54
N SER A 88 6.45 -16.71 -5.78
CA SER A 88 5.55 -17.85 -5.83
C SER A 88 4.83 -18.10 -4.50
N LEU A 89 5.51 -17.93 -3.37
CA LEU A 89 4.89 -18.07 -2.05
C LEU A 89 3.78 -17.03 -1.84
N PHE A 90 4.04 -15.77 -2.18
CA PHE A 90 3.07 -14.68 -2.01
C PHE A 90 1.84 -14.85 -2.91
N GLU A 91 2.05 -15.20 -4.18
CA GLU A 91 0.96 -15.49 -5.12
C GLU A 91 0.08 -16.65 -4.63
N ASN A 92 0.71 -17.74 -4.18
CA ASN A 92 -0.01 -18.90 -3.65
C ASN A 92 -0.75 -18.63 -2.33
N LEU A 93 -0.37 -17.59 -1.58
CA LEU A 93 -0.98 -17.28 -0.29
C LEU A 93 -2.32 -16.57 -0.43
N PHE A 94 -2.46 -15.68 -1.44
CA PHE A 94 -3.62 -14.80 -1.55
C PHE A 94 -4.32 -14.83 -2.91
N PHE A 95 -3.64 -15.27 -3.97
CA PHE A 95 -4.13 -15.10 -5.35
C PHE A 95 -4.29 -16.44 -6.10
N SER A 96 -3.94 -17.56 -5.49
CA SER A 96 -4.21 -18.89 -6.03
C SER A 96 -5.60 -19.36 -5.59
N GLU A 97 -6.53 -19.43 -6.54
CA GLU A 97 -7.93 -19.89 -6.31
C GLU A 97 -7.99 -21.29 -5.70
N ASP A 98 -7.05 -22.18 -6.04
CA ASP A 98 -6.95 -23.53 -5.50
C ASP A 98 -6.49 -23.57 -4.02
N ARG A 99 -5.81 -22.51 -3.56
CA ARG A 99 -5.17 -22.45 -2.24
C ARG A 99 -5.84 -21.45 -1.30
N TYR A 100 -6.67 -20.56 -1.83
CA TYR A 100 -7.35 -19.50 -1.09
C TYR A 100 -8.81 -19.35 -1.58
N ASP A 101 -9.76 -19.96 -0.85
CA ASP A 101 -11.19 -19.86 -1.13
C ASP A 101 -11.87 -18.92 -0.13
N LEU A 102 -12.17 -17.69 -0.59
CA LEU A 102 -13.13 -16.82 0.08
C LEU A 102 -14.53 -17.23 -0.34
N SER A 103 -15.03 -18.32 0.24
CA SER A 103 -16.35 -18.89 -0.07
C SER A 103 -17.41 -17.81 -0.31
N CYS A 104 -18.23 -17.99 -1.34
CA CYS A 104 -19.10 -16.97 -1.95
C CYS A 104 -19.78 -15.98 -0.98
N GLY A 105 -20.22 -16.42 0.20
CA GLY A 105 -20.79 -15.54 1.23
C GLY A 105 -19.89 -14.39 1.67
N TRP A 106 -18.59 -14.65 1.85
CA TRP A 106 -17.60 -13.63 2.21
C TRP A 106 -17.25 -12.74 1.01
N SER A 107 -17.17 -13.29 -0.20
CA SER A 107 -16.90 -12.51 -1.42
C SER A 107 -17.95 -11.43 -1.71
N TYR A 108 -19.20 -11.60 -1.26
CA TYR A 108 -20.22 -10.54 -1.32
C TYR A 108 -20.08 -9.49 -0.22
N GLU A 109 -19.49 -9.85 0.92
CA GLU A 109 -19.30 -8.96 2.08
C GLU A 109 -18.02 -8.13 1.95
N VAL A 110 -16.93 -8.72 1.44
CA VAL A 110 -15.68 -8.02 1.09
C VAL A 110 -15.66 -7.60 -0.37
N GLN A 111 -16.44 -6.57 -0.74
CA GLN A 111 -16.28 -5.89 -2.03
C GLN A 111 -15.38 -4.66 -1.92
N PRO A 112 -14.54 -4.36 -2.93
CA PRO A 112 -13.87 -3.07 -3.01
C PRO A 112 -14.91 -1.95 -3.12
N PHE A 113 -14.76 -0.89 -2.32
CA PHE A 113 -15.65 0.28 -2.26
C PHE A 113 -15.88 0.97 -3.64
N SER A 114 -15.07 0.64 -4.66
CA SER A 114 -15.17 1.14 -6.03
C SER A 114 -16.41 0.65 -6.81
N ALA A 115 -17.04 -0.46 -6.42
CA ALA A 115 -18.20 -1.01 -7.12
C ALA A 115 -19.56 -0.41 -6.69
N ALA A 116 -19.61 0.31 -5.55
CA ALA A 116 -20.87 0.74 -4.94
C ALA A 116 -21.60 1.90 -5.67
N ARG A 117 -21.04 2.47 -6.75
CA ARG A 117 -21.65 3.59 -7.50
C ARG A 117 -22.43 3.20 -8.75
N ARG A 118 -22.52 1.92 -9.14
CA ARG A 118 -23.18 1.54 -10.41
C ARG A 118 -24.03 0.27 -10.30
N ASN A 119 -25.11 0.30 -9.53
CA ASN A 119 -26.44 -0.24 -9.91
C ASN A 119 -27.36 -0.38 -8.70
N ARG A 120 -28.34 0.53 -8.57
CA ARG A 120 -29.58 0.20 -7.85
C ARG A 120 -30.48 -0.58 -8.79
N ARG A 121 -30.42 -1.90 -8.74
CA ARG A 121 -31.51 -2.83 -9.13
C ARG A 121 -31.08 -4.24 -8.73
N PHE A 122 -31.20 -4.55 -7.45
CA PHE A 122 -31.16 -5.93 -6.98
C PHE A 122 -32.55 -6.31 -6.48
N ARG A 123 -33.17 -7.27 -7.19
CA ARG A 123 -34.45 -7.89 -6.86
C ARG A 123 -34.12 -9.18 -6.11
N TYR A 124 -34.64 -9.32 -4.89
CA TYR A 124 -34.49 -10.54 -4.09
C TYR A 124 -35.24 -11.73 -4.74
N PRO A 125 -34.71 -12.96 -4.70
CA PRO A 125 -35.48 -14.13 -5.07
C PRO A 125 -36.38 -14.57 -3.91
N GLU A 126 -37.69 -14.71 -4.19
CA GLU A 126 -38.69 -15.21 -3.25
C GLU A 126 -38.41 -16.66 -2.84
N GLN A 127 -38.42 -16.90 -1.52
CA GLN A 127 -38.36 -18.22 -0.92
C GLN A 127 -39.54 -19.09 -1.43
N ARG A 128 -39.23 -20.18 -2.13
CA ARG A 128 -40.21 -21.26 -2.36
C ARG A 128 -40.53 -21.92 -1.03
N ARG A 129 -41.73 -21.68 -0.51
CA ARG A 129 -42.33 -22.48 0.57
C ARG A 129 -42.74 -23.84 0.02
N HIS A 130 -42.42 -24.86 0.81
CA HIS A 130 -42.87 -26.24 0.69
C HIS A 130 -44.40 -26.35 0.55
N HIS A 131 -44.83 -27.26 -0.32
CA HIS A 131 -45.90 -28.23 -0.07
C HIS A 131 -45.65 -29.49 -0.91
#